data_AF-A0A6A2W7Z8-F1
#
_entry.id   AF-A0A6A2W7Z8-F1
#
_cell.length_a   1.000
_cell.length_b   1.000
_cell.length_c   1.000
_cell.angle_alpha   90.00
_cell.angle_beta   90.00
_cell.angle_gamma   90.00
#
_symmetry.space_group_name_H-M   'P 1'
#
loop_
_entity.id
_entity.type
_entity.pdbx_description
1 polymer ?
#
loop_
_entity_poly.entity_id
_entity_poly.type
_entity_poly.pdbx_seq_one_letter_code
_entity_poly.pdbx_strand_id
1 'polypeptide(L)'
;MDFLCSDDFKNTKVDPQWTGFDYLLKAVEVDQEKAAKKRSPIDNAGESMGKKRERPRRSREEHGRKKRRATVLVPPCSPPLLPQSFMQRVEEMGGGNLVFVIEKKLFFSDVNPQASRLSIPFSQVQSHVFLTESEAQHLEGKNNTITALLLEPSMVKTEVNFRKWMMGKSPMYVIKTAWNSIVKNNGLKDTTVVRLWSFRADSTLCFALQRL
;
A
#
# COMPACT_ATOMS: atom_id res chain seq x y z
N MET A 1 -18.11 8.11 9.59
CA MET A 1 -16.70 8.46 9.93
C MET A 1 -16.66 9.96 9.99
N ASP A 2 -16.36 10.53 11.15
CA ASP A 2 -16.30 11.98 11.30
C ASP A 2 -14.94 12.47 10.86
N PHE A 3 -14.86 13.06 9.67
CA PHE A 3 -13.61 13.58 9.13
C PHE A 3 -13.17 14.85 9.89
N LEU A 4 -11.86 15.11 9.89
CA LEU A 4 -11.31 16.38 10.31
C LEU A 4 -11.72 17.48 9.32
N CYS A 5 -12.07 18.65 9.84
CA CYS A 5 -12.31 19.86 9.04
C CYS A 5 -11.28 20.94 9.39
N SER A 6 -11.24 21.99 8.58
CA SER A 6 -10.30 23.12 8.78
C SER A 6 -10.42 23.77 10.16
N ASP A 7 -11.59 23.69 10.80
CA ASP A 7 -11.81 24.26 12.14
C ASP A 7 -11.06 23.52 13.25
N ASP A 8 -10.80 22.21 13.08
CA ASP A 8 -10.10 21.38 14.08
C ASP A 8 -8.62 21.80 14.24
N PHE A 9 -8.07 22.54 13.27
CA PHE A 9 -6.67 22.97 13.24
C PHE A 9 -6.46 24.43 13.70
N LYS A 10 -7.52 25.16 14.06
CA LYS A 10 -7.43 26.61 14.39
C LYS A 10 -6.49 26.94 15.56
N ASN A 11 -6.27 25.98 16.46
CA ASN A 11 -5.38 26.15 17.62
C ASN A 11 -4.05 25.41 17.47
N THR A 12 -3.78 24.87 16.29
CA THR A 12 -2.57 24.10 16.02
C THR A 12 -1.45 25.04 15.59
N LYS A 13 -0.36 25.09 16.36
CA LYS A 13 0.88 25.73 15.92
C LYS A 13 1.53 24.84 14.87
N VAL A 14 1.57 25.33 13.64
CA VAL A 14 2.20 24.68 12.50
C VAL A 14 3.53 25.38 12.23
N ASP A 15 4.60 24.63 12.10
CA ASP A 15 5.91 25.18 11.72
C ASP A 15 6.10 25.08 10.19
N PRO A 16 6.44 26.18 9.50
CA PRO A 16 6.74 26.16 8.07
C PRO A 16 7.88 25.21 7.66
N GLN A 17 8.74 24.80 8.58
CA GLN A 17 9.85 23.86 8.33
C GLN A 17 9.46 22.38 8.44
N TRP A 18 8.22 22.07 8.82
CA TRP A 18 7.76 20.69 8.96
C TRP A 18 7.83 19.91 7.64
N THR A 19 8.26 18.66 7.76
CA THR A 19 8.20 17.70 6.65
C THR A 19 6.78 17.21 6.46
N GLY A 20 6.46 16.66 5.29
CA GLY A 20 5.13 16.08 5.03
C GLY A 20 4.70 15.03 6.07
N PHE A 21 5.65 14.34 6.71
CA PHE A 21 5.36 13.39 7.78
C PHE A 21 4.96 14.08 9.10
N ASP A 22 5.58 15.21 9.43
CA ASP A 22 5.25 15.99 10.64
C ASP A 22 3.81 16.54 10.58
N TYR A 23 3.38 16.98 9.40
CA TYR A 23 1.98 17.37 9.16
C TYR A 23 1.00 16.21 9.36
N LEU A 24 1.36 15.01 8.90
CA LEU A 24 0.52 13.82 9.08
C LEU A 24 0.45 13.41 10.55
N LEU A 25 1.57 13.43 11.25
CA LEU A 25 1.60 13.15 12.68
C LEU A 25 0.73 14.16 13.44
N LYS A 26 0.80 15.44 13.06
CA LYS A 26 -0.04 16.46 13.69
C LYS A 26 -1.53 16.28 13.42
N ALA A 27 -1.91 15.85 12.21
CA ALA A 27 -3.29 15.53 11.90
C ALA A 27 -3.83 14.35 12.74
N VAL A 28 -2.99 13.34 12.99
CA VAL A 28 -3.35 12.22 13.87
C VAL A 28 -3.56 12.67 15.32
N GLU A 29 -2.71 13.55 15.84
CA GLU A 29 -2.88 14.12 17.19
C GLU A 29 -4.21 14.88 17.31
N VAL A 30 -4.53 15.73 16.32
CA VAL A 30 -5.79 16.50 16.29
C VAL A 30 -7.01 15.59 16.25
N ASP A 31 -6.95 14.49 15.50
CA ASP A 31 -8.03 13.49 15.46
C ASP A 31 -8.23 12.80 16.81
N GLN A 32 -7.14 12.45 17.50
CA GLN A 32 -7.20 11.87 18.84
C GLN A 32 -7.80 12.84 19.87
N GLU A 33 -7.42 14.13 19.82
CA GLU A 33 -8.00 15.16 20.67
C GLU A 33 -9.49 15.38 20.40
N LYS A 34 -9.90 15.37 19.12
CA LYS A 34 -11.30 15.49 18.70
C LYS A 34 -12.11 14.29 19.20
N ALA A 35 -11.55 13.08 19.12
CA ALA A 35 -12.17 11.87 19.64
C ALA A 35 -12.24 11.86 21.18
N ALA A 36 -11.24 12.43 21.87
CA ALA A 36 -11.24 12.56 23.33
C ALA A 36 -12.28 13.58 23.82
N LYS A 37 -12.42 14.73 23.15
CA LYS A 37 -13.43 15.76 23.46
C LYS A 37 -14.87 15.26 23.23
N LYS A 38 -15.08 14.34 22.29
CA LYS A 38 -16.39 13.68 22.07
C LYS A 38 -16.75 12.67 23.16
N ARG A 39 -15.78 12.21 23.97
CA ARG A 39 -15.98 11.19 25.02
C ARG A 39 -16.22 11.79 26.41
N SER A 40 -16.14 13.11 26.59
CA SER A 40 -16.52 13.77 27.84
C SER A 40 -18.02 14.13 27.82
N PRO A 41 -18.83 13.69 28.80
CA PRO A 41 -20.17 14.22 29.00
C PRO A 41 -20.09 15.69 29.42
N ILE A 42 -20.87 16.53 28.74
CA ILE A 42 -21.24 17.87 29.19
C ILE A 42 -22.17 17.70 30.39
N ASP A 43 -21.94 18.44 31.49
CA ASP A 43 -23.03 18.98 32.31
C ASP A 43 -22.56 20.25 33.03
N ASN A 44 -23.38 21.31 32.91
CA ASN A 44 -23.25 22.58 33.61
C ASN A 44 -24.24 22.63 34.79
N ALA A 45 -23.75 23.17 35.92
CA ALA A 45 -24.44 23.89 37.01
C ALA A 45 -25.67 23.30 37.74
N GLY A 46 -25.59 23.21 39.07
CA GLY A 46 -26.73 23.12 39.99
C GLY A 46 -26.39 22.65 41.40
N GLU A 47 -26.50 23.52 42.39
CA GLU A 47 -26.23 23.33 43.83
C GLU A 47 -27.28 22.47 44.59
N SER A 48 -26.80 21.81 45.65
CA SER A 48 -27.47 21.53 46.95
C SER A 48 -28.26 20.23 47.23
N MET A 49 -27.73 19.52 48.26
CA MET A 49 -28.35 18.69 49.32
C MET A 49 -29.08 17.35 49.01
N GLY A 50 -28.53 16.27 49.59
CA GLY A 50 -29.33 15.38 50.46
C GLY A 50 -29.29 13.86 50.26
N LYS A 51 -28.68 13.18 51.25
CA LYS A 51 -29.05 11.86 51.84
C LYS A 51 -28.76 10.53 51.09
N LYS A 52 -27.62 9.94 51.48
CA LYS A 52 -27.37 8.57 51.96
C LYS A 52 -28.57 7.58 51.95
N ARG A 53 -28.41 6.45 51.23
CA ARG A 53 -28.99 5.13 51.61
C ARG A 53 -28.27 3.98 50.91
N GLU A 54 -28.02 2.92 51.68
CA GLU A 54 -27.18 1.75 51.38
C GLU A 54 -27.92 0.56 50.75
N ARG A 55 -27.20 -0.17 49.86
CA ARG A 55 -27.14 -1.66 49.63
C ARG A 55 -28.32 -2.38 48.92
N PRO A 56 -28.16 -3.62 48.37
CA PRO A 56 -26.95 -4.44 48.13
C PRO A 56 -26.88 -5.26 46.78
N ARG A 57 -25.67 -5.82 46.50
CA ARG A 57 -25.36 -7.18 45.95
C ARG A 57 -25.76 -7.58 44.50
N ARG A 58 -24.76 -7.89 43.65
CA ARG A 58 -24.33 -9.27 43.29
C ARG A 58 -23.28 -9.32 42.14
N SER A 59 -22.19 -10.07 42.41
CA SER A 59 -21.39 -10.94 41.54
C SER A 59 -21.07 -10.51 40.10
N ARG A 60 -19.78 -10.52 39.72
CA ARG A 60 -19.15 -11.64 38.98
C ARG A 60 -17.65 -11.40 38.77
N GLU A 61 -16.91 -12.49 38.83
CA GLU A 61 -15.45 -12.64 38.73
C GLU A 61 -14.87 -12.05 37.44
N GLU A 62 -13.64 -11.51 37.51
CA GLU A 62 -12.75 -11.48 36.36
C GLU A 62 -11.38 -12.04 36.72
N HIS A 63 -11.13 -13.18 36.10
CA HIS A 63 -9.91 -13.97 36.16
C HIS A 63 -8.84 -13.36 35.25
N GLY A 64 -7.58 -13.57 35.61
CA GLY A 64 -6.57 -13.86 34.59
C GLY A 64 -5.70 -12.70 34.13
N ARG A 65 -4.68 -12.43 34.93
CA ARG A 65 -3.41 -11.79 34.55
C ARG A 65 -2.84 -12.42 33.26
N LYS A 66 -3.05 -11.81 32.08
CA LYS A 66 -2.35 -12.21 30.84
C LYS A 66 -1.14 -11.31 30.60
N LYS A 67 0.04 -11.89 30.88
CA LYS A 67 1.38 -11.39 30.54
C LYS A 67 1.39 -10.78 29.13
N ARG A 68 1.80 -9.52 29.04
CA ARG A 68 2.20 -8.88 27.79
C ARG A 68 3.38 -9.67 27.22
N ARG A 69 3.15 -10.46 26.17
CA ARG A 69 4.26 -10.94 25.33
C ARG A 69 4.81 -9.71 24.63
N ALA A 70 6.05 -9.37 24.91
CA ALA A 70 6.81 -8.43 24.10
C ALA A 70 6.89 -9.01 22.69
N THR A 71 6.19 -8.37 21.75
CA THR A 71 6.38 -8.65 20.33
C THR A 71 7.78 -8.20 19.99
N VAL A 72 8.68 -9.16 19.85
CA VAL A 72 9.98 -8.96 19.22
C VAL A 72 9.66 -8.43 17.83
N LEU A 73 9.94 -7.14 17.59
CA LEU A 73 9.95 -6.57 16.25
C LEU A 73 11.17 -7.15 15.54
N VAL A 74 11.02 -8.38 15.05
CA VAL A 74 11.90 -8.89 14.01
C VAL A 74 11.46 -8.15 12.74
N PRO A 75 12.29 -7.29 12.14
CA PRO A 75 11.99 -6.79 10.80
C PRO A 75 11.87 -8.02 9.89
N PRO A 76 10.86 -8.15 9.01
CA PRO A 76 10.94 -9.14 7.95
C PRO A 76 12.02 -8.64 6.98
N CYS A 77 13.29 -8.90 7.30
CA CYS A 77 14.44 -8.54 6.47
C CYS A 77 14.75 -9.67 5.46
N SER A 78 13.69 -10.21 4.86
CA SER A 78 13.75 -11.13 3.73
C SER A 78 12.67 -10.69 2.75
N PRO A 79 13.01 -10.41 1.47
CA PRO A 79 12.01 -10.16 0.45
C PRO A 79 10.95 -11.27 0.45
N PRO A 80 9.68 -10.96 0.18
CA PRO A 80 8.66 -11.98 0.04
C PRO A 80 9.12 -13.01 -0.99
N LEU A 81 8.95 -14.29 -0.70
CA LEU A 81 9.27 -15.38 -1.63
C LEU A 81 8.15 -15.55 -2.66
N LEU A 82 8.51 -15.92 -3.89
CA LEU A 82 7.55 -16.18 -4.95
C LEU A 82 6.97 -17.54 -4.69
N PRO A 83 5.67 -17.76 -4.88
CA PRO A 83 5.10 -19.09 -4.83
C PRO A 83 5.84 -20.04 -5.77
N GLN A 84 6.01 -21.30 -5.36
CA GLN A 84 6.76 -22.30 -6.13
C GLN A 84 6.21 -22.50 -7.55
N SER A 85 4.89 -22.40 -7.73
CA SER A 85 4.25 -22.48 -9.05
C SER A 85 4.72 -21.39 -10.01
N PHE A 86 4.93 -20.18 -9.50
CA PHE A 86 5.48 -19.09 -10.29
C PHE A 86 6.97 -19.29 -10.57
N MET A 87 7.75 -19.75 -9.58
CA MET A 87 9.18 -20.02 -9.78
C MET A 87 9.39 -21.08 -10.87
N GLN A 88 8.67 -22.19 -10.80
CA GLN A 88 8.71 -23.24 -11.81
C GLN A 88 8.34 -22.69 -13.20
N ARG A 89 7.29 -21.86 -13.28
CA ARG A 89 6.87 -21.29 -14.56
C ARG A 89 7.88 -20.28 -15.12
N VAL A 90 8.59 -19.56 -14.26
CA VAL A 90 9.71 -18.69 -14.64
C VAL A 90 10.88 -19.51 -15.15
N GLU A 91 11.25 -20.61 -14.48
CA GLU A 91 12.30 -21.53 -14.94
C GLU A 91 11.96 -22.17 -16.29
N GLU A 92 10.71 -22.59 -16.51
CA GLU A 92 10.21 -23.08 -17.81
C GLU A 92 10.31 -22.04 -18.92
N MET A 93 10.36 -20.75 -18.58
CA MET A 93 10.60 -19.66 -19.52
C MET A 93 12.09 -19.40 -19.77
N GLY A 94 13.00 -20.20 -19.21
CA GLY A 94 14.43 -19.88 -19.17
C GLY A 94 14.73 -18.65 -18.30
N GLY A 95 13.81 -18.34 -17.37
CA GLY A 95 13.83 -17.13 -16.57
C GLY A 95 14.72 -17.26 -15.33
N GLY A 96 15.49 -16.21 -15.05
CA GLY A 96 16.32 -16.07 -13.85
C GLY A 96 16.36 -14.62 -13.35
N ASN A 97 17.27 -14.32 -12.42
CA ASN A 97 17.47 -12.96 -11.87
C ASN A 97 16.17 -12.33 -11.35
N LEU A 98 15.44 -13.06 -10.50
CA LEU A 98 14.22 -12.55 -9.90
C LEU A 98 14.54 -11.37 -8.97
N VAL A 99 13.87 -10.25 -9.19
CA VAL A 99 13.94 -9.05 -8.35
C VAL A 99 12.52 -8.66 -7.95
N PHE A 100 12.31 -8.47 -6.66
CA PHE A 100 11.05 -7.96 -6.14
C PHE A 100 10.93 -6.46 -6.44
N VAL A 101 9.85 -6.05 -7.12
CA VAL A 101 9.65 -4.67 -7.57
C VAL A 101 8.80 -3.90 -6.58
N ILE A 102 7.58 -4.38 -6.30
CA ILE A 102 6.61 -3.67 -5.44
C ILE A 102 5.54 -4.63 -4.90
N GLU A 103 5.07 -4.39 -3.68
CA GLU A 103 3.76 -4.87 -3.19
C GLU A 103 2.86 -3.65 -3.03
N LYS A 104 1.67 -3.69 -3.61
CA LYS A 104 0.68 -2.64 -3.40
C LYS A 104 -0.74 -3.16 -3.51
N LYS A 105 -1.63 -2.47 -2.80
CA LYS A 105 -3.07 -2.52 -3.09
C LYS A 105 -3.32 -1.81 -4.42
N LEU A 106 -4.09 -2.43 -5.31
CA LEU A 106 -4.54 -1.78 -6.53
C LEU A 106 -5.45 -0.60 -6.17
N PHE A 107 -5.30 0.51 -6.88
CA PHE A 107 -6.21 1.65 -6.74
C PHE A 107 -7.29 1.61 -7.83
N PHE A 108 -8.35 2.40 -7.67
CA PHE A 108 -9.37 2.56 -8.71
C PHE A 108 -8.77 2.92 -10.07
N SER A 109 -7.73 3.77 -10.08
CA SER A 109 -7.01 4.13 -11.31
C SER A 109 -6.32 2.95 -12.00
N ASP A 110 -5.96 1.90 -11.24
CA ASP A 110 -5.32 0.70 -11.78
C ASP A 110 -6.35 -0.22 -12.44
N VAL A 111 -7.57 -0.30 -11.90
CA VAL A 111 -8.62 -1.20 -12.43
C VAL A 111 -9.63 -0.50 -13.34
N ASN A 112 -9.56 0.83 -13.47
CA ASN A 112 -10.42 1.61 -14.35
C ASN A 112 -10.14 1.26 -15.83
N PRO A 113 -11.13 0.72 -16.58
CA PRO A 113 -10.96 0.37 -17.99
C PRO A 113 -10.52 1.52 -18.89
N GLN A 114 -10.88 2.77 -18.56
CA GLN A 114 -10.47 3.95 -19.33
C GLN A 114 -8.99 4.28 -19.15
N ALA A 115 -8.43 4.02 -17.96
CA ALA A 115 -7.03 4.29 -17.67
C ALA A 115 -6.11 3.21 -18.26
N SER A 116 -6.57 1.95 -18.22
CA SER A 116 -5.90 0.75 -18.77
C SER A 116 -4.41 0.70 -18.44
N ARG A 117 -4.10 0.78 -17.13
CA ARG A 117 -2.72 0.79 -16.66
C ARG A 117 -2.58 0.28 -15.24
N LEU A 118 -1.46 -0.37 -14.95
CA LEU A 118 -0.95 -0.52 -13.59
C LEU A 118 0.08 0.55 -13.32
N SER A 119 -0.14 1.38 -12.30
CA SER A 119 0.83 2.37 -11.83
C SER A 119 1.75 1.79 -10.76
N ILE A 120 3.05 2.00 -10.94
CA ILE A 120 4.13 1.57 -10.04
C ILE A 120 4.90 2.83 -9.62
N PRO A 121 4.51 3.48 -8.50
CA PRO A 121 5.15 4.71 -8.05
C PRO A 121 6.63 4.46 -7.72
N PHE A 122 7.54 5.33 -8.17
CA PHE A 122 8.98 5.15 -7.91
C PHE A 122 9.30 5.05 -6.40
N SER A 123 8.61 5.84 -5.58
CA SER A 123 8.79 5.85 -4.12
C SER A 123 8.41 4.54 -3.43
N GLN A 124 7.67 3.65 -4.11
CA GLN A 124 7.25 2.35 -3.58
C GLN A 124 8.02 1.18 -4.22
N VAL A 125 8.89 1.47 -5.20
CA VAL A 125 9.75 0.44 -5.79
C VAL A 125 10.83 0.07 -4.78
N GLN A 126 10.92 -1.22 -4.45
CA GLN A 126 11.88 -1.71 -3.45
C GLN A 126 13.32 -1.61 -3.95
N SER A 127 13.53 -1.82 -5.24
CA SER A 127 14.84 -1.72 -5.89
C SER A 127 14.67 -1.41 -7.36
N HIS A 128 15.48 -0.50 -7.89
CA HIS A 128 15.50 -0.15 -9.32
C HIS A 128 16.48 -0.99 -10.14
N VAL A 129 17.25 -1.89 -9.49
CA VAL A 129 18.27 -2.73 -10.16
C VAL A 129 17.68 -3.78 -11.11
N PHE A 130 16.35 -3.87 -11.20
CA PHE A 130 15.70 -4.73 -12.17
C PHE A 130 15.84 -4.25 -13.61
N LEU A 131 16.13 -2.97 -13.83
CA LEU A 131 16.43 -2.41 -15.15
C LEU A 131 17.93 -2.39 -15.39
N THR A 132 18.34 -2.69 -16.62
CA THR A 132 19.71 -2.37 -17.05
C THR A 132 19.85 -0.85 -17.19
N GLU A 133 21.09 -0.36 -17.20
CA GLU A 133 21.35 1.06 -17.42
C GLU A 133 20.79 1.53 -18.77
N SER A 134 20.94 0.74 -19.83
CA SER A 134 20.41 1.06 -21.17
C SER A 134 18.89 1.11 -21.19
N GLU A 135 18.21 0.20 -20.51
CA GLU A 135 16.74 0.21 -20.39
C GLU A 135 16.25 1.41 -19.57
N ALA A 136 16.92 1.70 -18.45
CA ALA A 136 16.59 2.85 -17.62
C ALA A 136 16.74 4.16 -18.41
N GLN A 137 17.85 4.34 -19.12
CA GLN A 137 18.08 5.48 -20.01
C GLN A 137 17.06 5.54 -21.15
N HIS A 138 16.76 4.40 -21.78
CA HIS A 138 15.75 4.33 -22.83
C HIS A 138 14.38 4.82 -22.31
N LEU A 139 13.99 4.43 -21.11
CA LEU A 139 12.71 4.81 -20.50
C LEU A 139 12.61 6.30 -20.13
N GLU A 140 13.71 7.07 -20.09
CA GLU A 140 13.64 8.52 -19.88
C GLU A 140 12.99 9.26 -21.07
N GLY A 141 12.98 8.65 -22.26
CA GLY A 141 12.30 9.22 -23.42
C GLY A 141 10.77 9.23 -23.25
N LYS A 142 10.12 10.38 -23.50
CA LYS A 142 8.67 10.58 -23.27
C LYS A 142 7.75 9.52 -23.87
N ASN A 143 8.12 8.97 -25.03
CA ASN A 143 7.32 8.00 -25.78
C ASN A 143 7.98 6.61 -25.83
N ASN A 144 9.10 6.43 -25.13
CA ASN A 144 9.86 5.20 -25.16
C ASN A 144 9.15 4.13 -24.32
N THR A 145 9.15 2.91 -24.83
CA THR A 145 8.41 1.79 -24.27
C THR A 145 9.23 0.53 -24.45
N ILE A 146 9.27 -0.29 -23.42
CA ILE A 146 9.83 -1.65 -23.46
C ILE A 146 8.65 -2.62 -23.54
N THR A 147 8.64 -3.45 -24.57
CA THR A 147 7.74 -4.60 -24.64
C THR A 147 8.30 -5.70 -23.73
N ALA A 148 7.50 -6.14 -22.77
CA ALA A 148 7.87 -7.16 -21.80
C ALA A 148 6.80 -8.24 -21.72
N LEU A 149 7.20 -9.47 -21.40
CA LEU A 149 6.24 -10.52 -21.05
C LEU A 149 5.85 -10.40 -19.58
N LEU A 150 4.57 -10.47 -19.30
CA LEU A 150 4.01 -10.52 -17.96
C LEU A 150 3.35 -11.89 -17.73
N LEU A 151 3.87 -12.62 -16.75
CA LEU A 151 3.23 -13.82 -16.21
C LEU A 151 2.12 -13.38 -15.25
N GLU A 152 0.88 -13.59 -15.68
CA GLU A 152 -0.33 -13.23 -14.94
C GLU A 152 -0.56 -14.11 -13.70
N PRO A 153 -1.44 -13.70 -12.76
CA PRO A 153 -1.90 -14.55 -11.65
C PRO A 153 -2.44 -15.91 -12.08
N SER A 154 -3.03 -15.99 -13.27
CA SER A 154 -3.57 -17.19 -13.91
C SER A 154 -2.50 -18.09 -14.56
N MET A 155 -1.21 -17.75 -14.45
CA MET A 155 -0.07 -18.42 -15.10
C MET A 155 -0.05 -18.30 -16.64
N VAL A 156 -0.87 -17.41 -17.20
CA VAL A 156 -0.86 -17.04 -18.62
C VAL A 156 0.22 -16.00 -18.86
N LYS A 157 0.93 -16.12 -19.99
CA LYS A 157 1.94 -15.16 -20.43
C LYS A 157 1.26 -14.15 -21.35
N THR A 158 1.41 -12.88 -21.04
CA THR A 158 0.79 -11.79 -21.80
C THR A 158 1.81 -10.70 -22.07
N GLU A 159 1.90 -10.29 -23.33
CA GLU A 159 2.74 -9.17 -23.74
C GLU A 159 2.17 -7.84 -23.22
N VAL A 160 3.02 -7.02 -22.61
CA VAL A 160 2.66 -5.72 -22.06
C VAL A 160 3.68 -4.67 -22.42
N ASN A 161 3.22 -3.42 -22.42
CA ASN A 161 4.10 -2.26 -22.61
C ASN A 161 4.48 -1.66 -21.26
N PHE A 162 5.78 -1.58 -21.00
CA PHE A 162 6.36 -0.97 -19.82
C PHE A 162 7.00 0.38 -20.17
N ARG A 163 6.70 1.41 -19.38
CA ARG A 163 7.18 2.78 -19.63
C ARG A 163 7.37 3.55 -18.33
N LYS A 164 8.21 4.59 -18.36
CA LYS A 164 8.33 5.57 -17.27
C LYS A 164 7.50 6.81 -17.60
N TRP A 165 6.69 7.24 -16.65
CA TRP A 165 5.79 8.39 -16.73
C TRP A 165 6.13 9.42 -15.65
N MET A 166 6.09 10.70 -16.01
CA MET A 166 6.16 11.80 -15.05
C MET A 166 4.73 12.25 -14.71
N MET A 167 4.30 12.03 -13.47
CA MET A 167 3.04 12.57 -12.95
C MET A 167 3.35 13.83 -12.13
N GLY A 168 3.29 14.98 -12.79
CA GLY A 168 3.80 16.23 -12.23
C GLY A 168 5.30 16.11 -11.94
N LYS A 169 5.69 16.21 -10.68
CA LYS A 169 7.09 16.05 -10.24
C LYS A 169 7.45 14.61 -9.82
N SER A 170 6.48 13.70 -9.78
CA SER A 170 6.68 12.34 -9.29
C SER A 170 6.79 11.34 -10.43
N PRO A 171 7.94 10.67 -10.62
CA PRO A 171 8.05 9.59 -11.59
C PRO A 171 7.28 8.34 -11.14
N MET A 172 6.72 7.62 -12.10
CA MET A 172 6.15 6.29 -11.92
C MET A 172 6.47 5.41 -13.12
N TYR A 173 6.60 4.10 -12.91
CA TYR A 173 6.50 3.18 -14.03
C TYR A 173 5.04 2.80 -14.27
N VAL A 174 4.76 2.37 -15.50
CA VAL A 174 3.41 2.00 -15.92
C VAL A 174 3.46 0.77 -16.81
N ILE A 175 2.66 -0.24 -16.47
CA ILE A 175 2.36 -1.39 -17.35
C ILE A 175 1.04 -1.11 -18.07
N LYS A 176 1.00 -1.34 -19.39
CA LYS A 176 -0.08 -0.90 -20.30
C LYS A 176 -0.40 -1.93 -21.39
N THR A 177 -1.33 -1.56 -22.27
CA THR A 177 -1.79 -2.30 -23.46
C THR A 177 -2.71 -3.46 -23.13
N ALA A 178 -2.22 -4.53 -22.51
CA ALA A 178 -3.03 -5.70 -22.17
C ALA A 178 -3.62 -5.66 -20.75
N TRP A 179 -3.31 -4.62 -19.97
CA TRP A 179 -3.65 -4.55 -18.54
C TRP A 179 -5.15 -4.74 -18.23
N ASN A 180 -6.05 -4.16 -19.02
CA ASN A 180 -7.49 -4.37 -18.83
C ASN A 180 -7.90 -5.84 -18.95
N SER A 181 -7.33 -6.57 -19.91
CA SER A 181 -7.57 -7.99 -20.08
C SER A 181 -7.05 -8.78 -18.89
N ILE A 182 -5.86 -8.42 -18.39
CA ILE A 182 -5.28 -9.02 -17.17
C ILE A 182 -6.19 -8.78 -15.96
N VAL A 183 -6.68 -7.56 -15.76
CA VAL A 183 -7.62 -7.23 -14.67
C VAL A 183 -8.87 -8.10 -14.77
N LYS A 184 -9.47 -8.19 -15.96
CA LYS A 184 -10.71 -8.96 -16.20
C LYS A 184 -10.48 -10.46 -15.99
N ASN A 185 -9.46 -11.03 -16.62
CA ASN A 185 -9.19 -12.46 -16.62
C ASN A 185 -8.78 -12.99 -15.24
N ASN A 186 -8.13 -12.15 -14.43
CA ASN A 186 -7.68 -12.52 -13.08
C ASN A 186 -8.59 -11.98 -11.97
N GLY A 187 -9.73 -11.37 -12.32
CA GLY A 187 -10.71 -10.83 -11.38
C GLY A 187 -10.10 -9.82 -10.38
N LEU A 188 -9.19 -8.96 -10.85
CA LEU A 188 -8.52 -7.97 -10.02
C LEU A 188 -9.47 -6.81 -9.68
N LYS A 189 -9.41 -6.34 -8.44
CA LYS A 189 -10.23 -5.22 -7.93
C LYS A 189 -9.32 -4.21 -7.23
N ASP A 190 -9.82 -3.00 -7.00
CA ASP A 190 -9.17 -1.95 -6.20
C ASP A 190 -9.03 -2.30 -4.70
N THR A 191 -9.48 -3.48 -4.30
CA THR A 191 -9.25 -4.06 -2.98
C THR A 191 -8.16 -5.14 -2.97
N THR A 192 -7.74 -5.59 -4.16
CA THR A 192 -6.76 -6.66 -4.33
C THR A 192 -5.35 -6.13 -4.06
N VAL A 193 -4.58 -6.88 -3.27
CA VAL A 193 -3.14 -6.65 -3.10
C VAL A 193 -2.40 -7.50 -4.12
N VAL A 194 -1.43 -6.89 -4.79
CA VAL A 194 -0.58 -7.57 -5.76
C VAL A 194 0.88 -7.38 -5.43
N ARG A 195 1.69 -8.37 -5.78
CA ARG A 195 3.15 -8.29 -5.82
C ARG A 195 3.61 -8.35 -7.27
N LEU A 196 4.46 -7.41 -7.64
CA LEU A 196 5.10 -7.39 -8.94
C LEU A 196 6.58 -7.72 -8.78
N TRP A 197 7.02 -8.64 -9.62
CA TRP A 197 8.37 -9.15 -9.67
C TRP A 197 8.87 -8.98 -11.09
N SER A 198 10.17 -8.75 -11.24
CA SER A 198 10.83 -8.76 -12.53
C SER A 198 11.78 -9.96 -12.60
N PHE A 199 11.99 -10.48 -13.79
CA PHE A 199 12.98 -11.52 -14.05
C PHE A 199 13.51 -11.35 -15.48
N ARG A 200 14.57 -12.09 -15.81
CA ARG A 200 15.19 -12.09 -17.13
C ARG A 200 15.02 -13.44 -17.79
N ALA A 201 14.45 -13.47 -18.98
CA ALA A 201 14.44 -14.63 -19.86
C ALA A 201 15.18 -14.23 -21.14
N ASP A 202 16.26 -14.93 -21.47
CA ASP A 202 17.13 -14.62 -22.61
C ASP A 202 17.55 -13.12 -22.67
N SER A 203 17.98 -12.59 -21.51
CA SER A 203 18.31 -11.16 -21.30
C SER A 203 17.15 -10.16 -21.43
N THR A 204 15.96 -10.61 -21.82
CA THR A 204 14.77 -9.76 -21.99
C THR A 204 14.08 -9.52 -20.65
N LEU A 205 13.66 -8.27 -20.41
CA LEU A 205 12.89 -7.90 -19.23
C LEU A 205 11.51 -8.59 -19.24
N CYS A 206 11.23 -9.35 -18.20
CA CYS A 206 9.94 -9.99 -17.96
C CYS A 206 9.43 -9.65 -16.56
N PHE A 207 8.13 -9.86 -16.34
CA PHE A 207 7.48 -9.60 -15.07
C PHE A 207 6.62 -10.78 -14.64
N ALA A 208 6.42 -10.94 -13.34
CA ALA A 208 5.44 -11.84 -12.75
C ALA A 208 4.53 -11.05 -11.80
N LEU A 209 3.23 -11.18 -11.99
CA LEU A 209 2.22 -10.57 -11.14
C LEU A 209 1.56 -11.63 -10.27
N GLN A 210 1.84 -11.58 -8.98
CA GLN A 210 1.17 -12.39 -7.98
C GLN A 210 -0.01 -11.62 -7.37
N ARG A 211 -1.18 -12.24 -7.33
CA ARG A 211 -2.33 -11.80 -6.55
C ARG A 211 -2.25 -12.39 -5.14
N LEU A 212 -2.51 -11.58 -4.11
CA LEU A 212 -2.64 -12.01 -2.71
C LEU A 212 -4.10 -12.11 -2.28
#